data_AF-A0A8J3RM08-F1
#
_entry.id   AF-A0A8J3RM08-F1
#
_cell.length_a   1.000
_cell.length_b   1.000
_cell.length_c   1.000
_cell.angle_alpha   90.00
_cell.angle_beta   90.00
_cell.angle_gamma   90.00
#
_symmetry.space_group_name_H-M   'P 1'
#
loop_
_entity.id
_entity.type
_entity.pdbx_description
1 polymer ?
#
loop_
_entity_poly.entity_id
_entity_poly.type
_entity_poly.pdbx_seq_one_letter_code
_entity_poly.pdbx_strand_id
1 'polypeptide(L)'
;MAPVPAACRGPGRARLMRDYCDHGGMADIPVVPDNGGRLSRQEISDAVGDLGWRYVLGALQTSVRVPSLRRAVEVAACVTEAAGGDADGSLWMDVRADRLVMTLQSLDAAMVTPGEVELARAVSGAVRELGLRLDPEVAGAGPRSVQLVEIAIDAIDIPRVRPFWKAVMGYADEAGASGPEDPLVDPLRHGPAIWFQQMDAPRPQRNRIHFDISVPHDEAPHRIRAALEAGGVLLSDEHAPSFWVLADAEGNEACVTTWQGRD
;
A
#
# COMPACT_ATOMS: atom_id res chain seq x y z
N MET A 1 36.10 7.41 -14.24
CA MET A 1 34.77 7.73 -14.80
C MET A 1 34.58 6.83 -16.00
N ALA A 2 33.93 5.67 -15.80
CA ALA A 2 33.71 4.68 -16.86
C ALA A 2 32.29 4.87 -17.44
N PRO A 3 32.07 4.74 -18.75
CA PRO A 3 30.80 5.08 -19.38
C PRO A 3 29.75 3.97 -19.23
N VAL A 4 28.50 4.38 -19.10
CA VAL A 4 27.29 3.54 -19.08
C VAL A 4 26.97 3.08 -20.53
N PRO A 5 26.55 1.82 -20.76
CA PRO A 5 26.18 1.38 -22.11
C PRO A 5 24.82 1.95 -22.53
N ALA A 6 24.77 2.49 -23.74
CA ALA A 6 23.56 2.98 -24.40
C ALA A 6 22.81 1.81 -25.06
N ALA A 7 21.59 1.49 -24.63
CA ALA A 7 20.75 0.52 -25.33
C ALA A 7 19.24 0.61 -25.02
N CYS A 8 18.58 1.76 -25.19
CA CYS A 8 17.11 1.82 -25.30
C CYS A 8 16.68 2.93 -26.27
N ARG A 9 16.76 2.69 -27.59
CA ARG A 9 16.00 3.49 -28.58
C ARG A 9 15.50 2.56 -29.69
N GLY A 10 14.18 2.40 -29.78
CA GLY A 10 13.47 1.76 -30.89
C GLY A 10 12.37 2.69 -31.43
N PRO A 11 12.05 2.63 -32.75
CA PRO A 11 11.38 3.72 -33.46
C PRO A 11 9.85 3.54 -33.58
N GLY A 12 9.16 4.66 -33.78
CA GLY A 12 7.72 4.74 -33.98
C GLY A 12 7.20 4.12 -35.27
N ARG A 13 5.90 3.84 -35.29
CA ARG A 13 5.15 3.52 -36.49
C ARG A 13 3.80 4.24 -36.53
N ALA A 14 3.57 4.89 -37.65
CA ALA A 14 2.31 5.49 -38.06
C ALA A 14 1.43 4.48 -38.82
N ARG A 15 0.12 4.63 -38.63
CA ARG A 15 -1.02 4.48 -39.55
C ARG A 15 -0.95 3.50 -40.74
N LEU A 16 -1.97 2.63 -40.80
CA LEU A 16 -3.02 2.43 -41.84
C LEU A 16 -3.61 1.03 -41.55
N MET A 17 -4.91 0.76 -41.61
CA MET A 17 -5.71 0.76 -42.83
C MET A 17 -7.20 0.55 -42.49
N ARG A 18 -8.06 1.12 -43.33
CA ARG A 18 -9.52 0.98 -43.36
C ARG A 18 -9.96 -0.28 -44.10
N ASP A 19 -11.25 -0.56 -43.91
CA ASP A 19 -12.17 -1.37 -44.73
C ASP A 19 -12.25 -2.86 -44.40
N TYR A 20 -13.39 -3.27 -43.81
CA TYR A 20 -14.32 -4.22 -44.42
C TYR A 20 -15.63 -4.26 -43.59
N CYS A 21 -16.70 -3.70 -44.14
CA CYS A 21 -18.07 -4.07 -43.79
C CYS A 21 -18.52 -5.12 -44.81
N ASP A 22 -19.02 -6.28 -44.38
CA ASP A 22 -20.46 -6.57 -44.33
C ASP A 22 -20.74 -8.08 -44.05
N HIS A 23 -21.85 -8.32 -43.38
CA HIS A 23 -22.65 -9.57 -43.26
C HIS A 23 -22.26 -10.64 -42.22
N GLY A 24 -23.09 -10.71 -41.17
CA GLY A 24 -23.55 -12.00 -40.62
C GLY A 24 -23.56 -12.14 -39.10
N GLY A 25 -24.75 -11.96 -38.49
CA GLY A 25 -25.11 -12.58 -37.20
C GLY A 25 -24.50 -11.96 -35.95
N MET A 26 -25.10 -10.88 -35.45
CA MET A 26 -24.82 -10.34 -34.11
C MET A 26 -25.43 -11.29 -33.07
N ALA A 27 -24.64 -12.24 -32.58
CA ALA A 27 -24.87 -12.78 -31.25
C ALA A 27 -24.63 -11.63 -30.26
N ASP A 28 -25.55 -11.42 -29.33
CA ASP A 28 -25.46 -10.38 -28.30
C ASP A 28 -24.14 -10.51 -27.54
N ILE A 29 -23.16 -9.70 -27.94
CA ILE A 29 -21.94 -9.48 -27.15
C ILE A 29 -22.43 -8.77 -25.90
N PRO A 30 -22.20 -9.32 -24.69
CA PRO A 30 -22.56 -8.61 -23.48
C PRO A 30 -21.82 -7.28 -23.50
N VAL A 31 -22.60 -6.19 -23.56
CA VAL A 31 -22.09 -4.84 -23.42
C VAL A 31 -21.49 -4.76 -22.01
N VAL A 32 -20.17 -4.92 -21.93
CA VAL A 32 -19.41 -4.61 -20.72
C VAL A 32 -19.65 -3.12 -20.47
N PRO A 33 -20.13 -2.71 -19.30
CA PRO A 33 -20.29 -1.29 -19.00
C PRO A 33 -18.96 -0.59 -19.24
N ASP A 34 -18.98 0.53 -19.96
CA ASP A 34 -17.83 1.41 -20.05
C ASP A 34 -17.56 1.96 -18.64
N ASN A 35 -16.63 1.32 -17.93
CA ASN A 35 -16.24 1.65 -16.55
C ASN A 35 -15.42 2.95 -16.47
N GLY A 36 -15.47 3.83 -17.47
CA GLY A 36 -14.74 5.09 -17.48
C GLY A 36 -13.22 4.89 -17.37
N GLY A 37 -12.69 3.78 -17.91
CA GLY A 37 -11.28 3.41 -17.81
C GLY A 37 -10.85 2.72 -16.50
N ARG A 38 -11.79 2.42 -15.59
CA ARG A 38 -11.50 1.70 -14.34
C ARG A 38 -11.44 0.19 -14.56
N LEU A 39 -10.29 -0.41 -14.28
CA LEU A 39 -10.10 -1.86 -14.34
C LEU A 39 -10.75 -2.54 -13.12
N SER A 40 -11.39 -3.69 -13.35
CA SER A 40 -11.84 -4.57 -12.28
C SER A 40 -10.65 -5.30 -11.64
N ARG A 41 -10.85 -5.80 -10.41
CA ARG A 41 -9.83 -6.58 -9.68
C ARG A 41 -9.37 -7.81 -10.47
N GLN A 42 -10.30 -8.47 -11.17
CA GLN A 42 -10.01 -9.65 -11.99
C GLN A 42 -9.14 -9.26 -13.20
N GLU A 43 -9.52 -8.21 -13.94
CA GLU A 43 -8.74 -7.71 -15.08
C GLU A 43 -7.32 -7.31 -14.67
N ILE A 44 -7.17 -6.62 -13.53
CA ILE A 44 -5.86 -6.26 -12.99
C ILE A 44 -5.04 -7.52 -12.68
N SER A 45 -5.62 -8.48 -11.96
CA SER A 45 -4.95 -9.72 -11.58
C SER A 45 -4.49 -10.52 -12.80
N ASP A 46 -5.35 -10.67 -13.80
CA ASP A 46 -5.05 -11.41 -15.02
C ASP A 46 -3.98 -10.71 -15.86
N ALA A 47 -4.01 -9.38 -15.93
CA ALA A 47 -3.06 -8.60 -16.74
C ALA A 47 -1.60 -8.73 -16.28
N VAL A 48 -1.37 -9.06 -14.99
CA VAL A 48 -0.05 -9.04 -14.36
C VAL A 48 0.39 -10.38 -13.75
N GLY A 49 -0.49 -11.39 -13.74
CA GLY A 49 -0.22 -12.70 -13.15
C GLY A 49 1.03 -13.37 -13.73
N ASP A 50 1.14 -13.39 -15.06
CA ASP A 50 2.27 -13.95 -15.82
C ASP A 50 3.53 -13.07 -15.75
N LEU A 51 3.37 -11.81 -15.34
CA LEU A 51 4.47 -10.88 -15.13
C LEU A 51 5.15 -11.07 -13.77
N GLY A 52 4.63 -11.96 -12.92
CA GLY A 52 5.15 -12.23 -11.58
C GLY A 52 4.61 -11.30 -10.49
N TRP A 53 3.53 -10.58 -10.74
CA TRP A 53 2.88 -9.70 -9.77
C TRP A 53 1.59 -10.30 -9.23
N ARG A 54 1.18 -9.89 -8.03
CA ARG A 54 -0.10 -10.27 -7.42
C ARG A 54 -0.87 -9.03 -7.02
N TYR A 55 -2.15 -8.98 -7.40
CA TYR A 55 -3.06 -7.98 -6.88
C TYR A 55 -3.46 -8.35 -5.45
N VAL A 56 -3.11 -7.51 -4.49
CA VAL A 56 -3.38 -7.71 -3.06
C VAL A 56 -3.84 -6.37 -2.50
N LEU A 57 -5.01 -6.34 -1.87
CA LEU A 57 -5.53 -5.20 -1.12
C LEU A 57 -5.43 -3.83 -1.86
N GLY A 58 -5.83 -3.79 -3.13
CA GLY A 58 -5.82 -2.53 -3.89
C GLY A 58 -4.49 -2.17 -4.57
N ALA A 59 -3.43 -2.95 -4.38
CA ALA A 59 -2.10 -2.74 -4.96
C ALA A 59 -1.58 -3.97 -5.71
N LEU A 60 -0.56 -3.79 -6.54
CA LEU A 60 0.24 -4.89 -7.10
C LEU A 60 1.49 -5.10 -6.26
N GLN A 61 1.77 -6.33 -5.86
CA GLN A 61 3.01 -6.68 -5.15
C GLN A 61 3.80 -7.77 -5.87
N THR A 62 5.13 -7.64 -5.79
CA THR A 62 6.08 -8.68 -6.20
C THR A 62 7.37 -8.57 -5.39
N SER A 63 8.28 -9.52 -5.58
CA SER A 63 9.63 -9.43 -5.05
C SER A 63 10.68 -10.01 -6.01
N VAL A 64 11.94 -9.67 -5.78
CA VAL A 64 13.10 -10.28 -6.45
C VAL A 64 14.08 -10.72 -5.39
N ARG A 65 14.47 -12.00 -5.39
CA ARG A 65 15.55 -12.49 -4.52
C ARG A 65 16.90 -12.07 -5.06
N VAL A 66 17.78 -11.65 -4.15
CA VAL A 66 19.13 -11.19 -4.46
C VAL A 66 20.11 -11.71 -3.39
N PRO A 67 21.41 -11.87 -3.72
CA PRO A 67 22.38 -12.43 -2.79
C PRO A 67 22.95 -11.40 -1.78
N SER A 68 22.62 -10.11 -1.92
CA SER A 68 23.14 -9.07 -1.02
C SER A 68 22.33 -7.77 -1.10
N LEU A 69 22.44 -6.95 -0.05
CA LEU A 69 21.88 -5.60 -0.02
C LEU A 69 22.40 -4.72 -1.17
N ARG A 70 23.69 -4.83 -1.51
CA ARG A 70 24.28 -4.13 -2.65
C ARG A 70 23.54 -4.49 -3.94
N ARG A 71 23.32 -5.78 -4.17
CA ARG A 71 22.60 -6.24 -5.37
C ARG A 71 21.14 -5.79 -5.36
N ALA A 72 20.49 -5.74 -4.19
CA ALA A 72 19.13 -5.19 -4.05
C ALA A 72 19.07 -3.73 -4.53
N VAL A 73 20.05 -2.90 -4.15
CA VAL A 73 20.16 -1.50 -4.57
C VAL A 73 20.42 -1.38 -6.07
N GLU A 74 21.30 -2.22 -6.65
CA GLU A 74 21.54 -2.24 -8.10
C GLU A 74 20.27 -2.57 -8.89
N VAL A 75 19.47 -3.53 -8.40
CA VAL A 75 18.18 -3.88 -9.02
C VAL A 75 17.20 -2.71 -8.86
N ALA A 76 17.09 -2.13 -7.67
CA ALA A 76 16.22 -0.98 -7.41
C ALA A 76 16.53 0.19 -8.36
N ALA A 77 17.81 0.51 -8.57
CA ALA A 77 18.22 1.56 -9.50
C ALA A 77 17.81 1.25 -10.96
N CYS A 78 17.95 -0.01 -11.40
CA CYS A 78 17.50 -0.41 -12.74
C CYS A 78 15.98 -0.33 -12.87
N VAL A 79 15.24 -0.69 -11.83
CA VAL A 79 13.78 -0.61 -11.76
C VAL A 79 13.32 0.84 -11.87
N THR A 80 13.95 1.78 -11.14
CA THR A 80 13.58 3.20 -11.20
C THR A 80 13.86 3.81 -12.57
N GLU A 81 14.98 3.46 -13.21
CA GLU A 81 15.28 3.91 -14.57
C GLU A 81 14.25 3.41 -15.59
N ALA A 82 13.80 2.16 -15.45
CA ALA A 82 12.80 1.57 -16.33
C ALA A 82 11.38 2.10 -16.07
N ALA A 83 11.05 2.40 -14.82
CA ALA A 83 9.76 2.97 -14.43
C ALA A 83 9.63 4.43 -14.90
N GLY A 84 10.74 5.15 -15.02
CA GLY A 84 10.76 6.55 -15.44
C GLY A 84 10.37 7.51 -14.31
N GLY A 85 10.58 8.82 -14.54
CA GLY A 85 10.41 9.85 -13.51
C GLY A 85 8.98 10.06 -13.02
N ASP A 86 7.98 9.61 -13.77
CA ASP A 86 6.56 9.74 -13.38
C ASP A 86 6.11 8.62 -12.41
N ALA A 87 6.97 7.63 -12.14
CA ALA A 87 6.64 6.49 -11.27
C ALA A 87 6.68 6.82 -9.77
N ASP A 88 7.19 7.99 -9.38
CA ASP A 88 7.28 8.41 -7.96
C ASP A 88 5.89 8.47 -7.27
N GLY A 89 4.84 8.71 -8.06
CA GLY A 89 3.44 8.68 -7.60
C GLY A 89 2.81 7.29 -7.56
N SER A 90 3.55 6.23 -7.91
CA SER A 90 2.98 4.90 -8.13
C SER A 90 3.80 3.73 -7.58
N LEU A 91 5.12 3.87 -7.42
CA LEU A 91 6.04 2.79 -7.06
C LEU A 91 6.77 3.09 -5.75
N TRP A 92 6.73 2.14 -4.82
CA TRP A 92 7.63 2.11 -3.66
C TRP A 92 8.23 0.73 -3.46
N MET A 93 9.39 0.71 -2.78
CA MET A 93 10.21 -0.49 -2.67
C MET A 93 10.83 -0.65 -1.28
N ASP A 94 10.81 -1.88 -0.78
CA ASP A 94 11.57 -2.31 0.40
C ASP A 94 12.85 -3.01 -0.04
N VAL A 95 13.99 -2.37 0.22
CA VAL A 95 15.30 -2.94 -0.03
C VAL A 95 15.75 -3.75 1.18
N ARG A 96 15.91 -5.07 1.02
CA ARG A 96 16.37 -5.99 2.08
C ARG A 96 17.66 -6.69 1.63
N ALA A 97 18.35 -7.32 2.58
CA ALA A 97 19.63 -7.96 2.31
C ALA A 97 19.53 -9.15 1.34
N ASP A 98 18.37 -9.81 1.28
CA ASP A 98 18.10 -11.01 0.48
C ASP A 98 17.06 -10.80 -0.62
N ARG A 99 16.42 -9.63 -0.67
CA ARG A 99 15.34 -9.33 -1.64
C ARG A 99 15.09 -7.84 -1.84
N LEU A 100 14.46 -7.51 -2.96
CA LEU A 100 13.75 -6.26 -3.21
C LEU A 100 12.26 -6.57 -3.28
N VAL A 101 11.44 -5.96 -2.42
CA VAL A 101 9.97 -6.04 -2.52
C VAL A 101 9.47 -4.76 -3.17
N MET A 102 8.55 -4.88 -4.12
CA MET A 102 8.04 -3.75 -4.88
C MET A 102 6.52 -3.74 -4.82
N THR A 103 5.94 -2.56 -4.62
CA THR A 103 4.50 -2.35 -4.62
C THR A 103 4.14 -1.24 -5.61
N LEU A 104 3.08 -1.46 -6.40
CA LEU A 104 2.52 -0.48 -7.31
C LEU A 104 1.06 -0.16 -6.97
N GLN A 105 0.75 1.13 -6.82
CA GLN A 105 -0.60 1.70 -6.67
C GLN A 105 -0.50 3.20 -6.98
N SER A 106 -1.44 3.76 -7.75
CA SER A 106 -1.49 5.22 -7.91
C SER A 106 -1.81 5.87 -6.58
N LEU A 107 -0.92 6.73 -6.08
CA LEU A 107 -1.12 7.46 -4.84
C LEU A 107 -2.23 8.53 -4.97
N ASP A 108 -2.37 9.13 -6.15
CA ASP A 108 -3.39 10.14 -6.43
C ASP A 108 -4.79 9.54 -6.57
N ALA A 109 -4.88 8.35 -7.18
CA ALA A 109 -6.15 7.66 -7.38
C ALA A 109 -6.47 6.62 -6.30
N ALA A 110 -5.54 6.37 -5.37
CA ALA A 110 -5.65 5.35 -4.33
C ALA A 110 -5.92 3.93 -4.86
N MET A 111 -5.50 3.63 -6.10
CA MET A 111 -5.83 2.36 -6.74
C MET A 111 -4.87 1.98 -7.86
N VAL A 112 -4.92 0.73 -8.30
CA VAL A 112 -4.25 0.30 -9.53
C VAL A 112 -5.05 0.78 -10.75
N THR A 113 -4.41 1.59 -11.58
CA THR A 113 -4.94 2.06 -12.86
C THR A 113 -4.26 1.32 -14.02
N PRO A 114 -4.67 1.52 -15.28
CA PRO A 114 -3.92 1.04 -16.43
C PRO A 114 -2.44 1.47 -16.43
N GLY A 115 -2.12 2.64 -15.85
CA GLY A 115 -0.74 3.12 -15.72
C GLY A 115 0.14 2.20 -14.88
N GLU A 116 -0.35 1.76 -13.70
CA GLU A 116 0.36 0.82 -12.84
C GLU A 116 0.52 -0.56 -13.48
N VAL A 117 -0.43 -0.99 -14.32
CA VAL A 117 -0.30 -2.24 -15.09
C VAL A 117 0.83 -2.14 -16.11
N GLU A 118 0.96 -1.01 -16.81
CA GLU A 118 2.07 -0.78 -17.74
C GLU A 118 3.41 -0.60 -17.03
N LEU A 119 3.44 0.06 -15.87
CA LEU A 119 4.61 0.11 -15.00
C LEU A 119 5.04 -1.30 -14.57
N ALA A 120 4.10 -2.17 -14.20
CA ALA A 120 4.40 -3.56 -13.86
C ALA A 120 5.07 -4.28 -15.04
N ARG A 121 4.60 -4.07 -16.29
CA ARG A 121 5.23 -4.63 -17.50
C ARG A 121 6.66 -4.11 -17.70
N ALA A 122 6.87 -2.80 -17.57
CA ALA A 122 8.18 -2.18 -17.74
C ALA A 122 9.19 -2.71 -16.71
N VAL A 123 8.79 -2.76 -15.44
CA VAL A 123 9.61 -3.29 -14.34
C VAL A 123 9.91 -4.77 -14.53
N SER A 124 8.91 -5.59 -14.87
CA SER A 124 9.12 -7.01 -15.20
C SER A 124 10.11 -7.20 -16.37
N GLY A 125 10.08 -6.29 -17.34
CA GLY A 125 11.05 -6.23 -18.44
C GLY A 125 12.48 -6.00 -17.97
N ALA A 126 12.70 -4.94 -17.21
CA ALA A 126 14.02 -4.56 -16.72
C ALA A 126 14.63 -5.64 -15.80
N VAL A 127 13.83 -6.22 -14.88
CA VAL A 127 14.31 -7.30 -14.01
C VAL A 127 14.75 -8.52 -14.81
N ARG A 128 14.02 -8.86 -15.88
CA ARG A 128 14.37 -9.96 -16.78
C ARG A 128 15.64 -9.69 -17.58
N GLU A 129 15.89 -8.45 -17.99
CA GLU A 129 17.14 -8.06 -18.67
C GLU A 129 18.37 -8.20 -17.76
N LEU A 130 18.18 -8.06 -16.44
CA LEU A 130 19.22 -8.36 -15.43
C LEU A 130 19.42 -9.86 -15.19
N GLY A 131 18.71 -10.75 -15.89
CA GLY A 131 18.74 -12.19 -15.69
C GLY A 131 18.08 -12.65 -14.38
N LEU A 132 17.23 -11.80 -13.80
CA LEU A 132 16.50 -12.08 -12.56
C LEU A 132 15.04 -12.41 -12.88
N ARG A 133 14.36 -13.01 -11.89
CA ARG A 133 12.96 -13.36 -11.98
C ARG A 133 12.19 -12.69 -10.84
N LEU A 134 11.07 -12.06 -11.19
CA LEU A 134 10.06 -11.66 -10.23
C LEU A 134 9.40 -12.91 -9.63
N ASP A 135 9.39 -12.98 -8.32
CA ASP A 135 8.84 -14.09 -7.55
C ASP A 135 7.98 -13.50 -6.41
N PRO A 136 6.64 -13.61 -6.50
CA PRO A 136 5.77 -13.21 -5.39
C PRO A 136 5.83 -14.20 -4.21
N GLU A 137 6.66 -15.25 -4.30
CA GLU A 137 6.88 -16.30 -3.28
C GLU A 137 5.61 -17.11 -2.94
N VAL A 138 4.73 -17.30 -3.93
CA VAL A 138 3.54 -18.16 -3.80
C VAL A 138 3.97 -19.62 -3.64
N ALA A 139 3.72 -20.20 -2.47
CA ALA A 139 4.15 -21.56 -2.10
C ALA A 139 5.65 -21.82 -2.32
N GLY A 140 6.47 -20.77 -2.28
CA GLY A 140 7.90 -20.85 -2.44
C GLY A 140 8.61 -21.33 -1.17
N ALA A 141 9.91 -21.58 -1.27
CA ALA A 141 10.76 -21.91 -0.12
C ALA A 141 11.09 -20.71 0.80
N GLY A 142 10.53 -19.53 0.51
CA GLY A 142 10.70 -18.32 1.31
C GLY A 142 9.83 -18.34 2.59
N PRO A 143 10.02 -17.37 3.50
CA PRO A 143 9.29 -17.32 4.75
C PRO A 143 7.77 -17.09 4.55
N ARG A 144 7.39 -16.35 3.49
CA ARG A 144 5.99 -16.18 3.04
C ARG A 144 5.93 -15.51 1.67
N SER A 145 4.76 -15.60 1.02
CA SER A 145 4.38 -14.80 -0.14
C SER A 145 4.30 -13.30 0.20
N VAL A 146 4.30 -12.44 -0.84
CA VAL A 146 3.89 -11.03 -0.72
C VAL A 146 2.53 -10.92 -0.05
N GLN A 147 2.34 -9.85 0.74
CA GLN A 147 1.18 -9.67 1.61
C GLN A 147 1.04 -8.20 1.98
N LEU A 148 -0.22 -7.74 2.02
CA LEU A 148 -0.63 -6.53 2.72
C LEU A 148 -1.59 -6.91 3.84
N VAL A 149 -1.54 -6.14 4.93
CA VAL A 149 -2.38 -6.32 6.12
C VAL A 149 -3.12 -5.02 6.35
N GLU A 150 -4.39 -5.14 6.71
CA GLU A 150 -5.21 -4.05 7.22
C GLU A 150 -5.79 -4.44 8.59
N ILE A 151 -6.13 -3.44 9.39
CA ILE A 151 -6.72 -3.62 10.71
C ILE A 151 -8.09 -2.98 10.72
N ALA A 152 -9.10 -3.78 11.04
CA ALA A 152 -10.47 -3.31 11.22
C ALA A 152 -10.72 -2.92 12.68
N ILE A 153 -11.33 -1.76 12.91
CA ILE A 153 -11.81 -1.33 14.21
C ILE A 153 -13.34 -1.32 14.17
N ASP A 154 -13.96 -2.21 14.94
CA ASP A 154 -15.40 -2.22 15.16
C ASP A 154 -15.81 -0.90 15.85
N ALA A 155 -16.78 -0.18 15.28
CA ALA A 155 -17.25 1.11 15.82
C ALA A 155 -18.76 1.31 15.62
N ILE A 156 -19.40 1.97 16.59
CA ILE A 156 -20.82 2.35 16.54
C ILE A 156 -21.00 3.73 15.90
N ASP A 157 -20.12 4.69 16.23
CA ASP A 157 -20.12 6.07 15.75
C ASP A 157 -18.74 6.39 15.15
N ILE A 158 -18.54 5.93 13.91
CA ILE A 158 -17.28 6.08 13.18
C ILE A 158 -16.79 7.56 13.15
N PRO A 159 -17.64 8.57 12.86
CA PRO A 159 -17.22 9.97 12.90
C PRO A 159 -16.62 10.43 14.23
N ARG A 160 -17.00 9.80 15.37
CA ARG A 160 -16.47 10.16 16.69
C ARG A 160 -15.17 9.47 17.06
N VAL A 161 -14.90 8.27 16.52
CA VAL A 161 -13.67 7.52 16.85
C VAL A 161 -12.56 7.74 15.82
N ARG A 162 -12.90 7.91 14.54
CA ARG A 162 -11.93 8.00 13.45
C ARG A 162 -10.89 9.13 13.61
N PRO A 163 -11.24 10.36 14.05
CA PRO A 163 -10.26 11.41 14.27
C PRO A 163 -9.18 11.04 15.30
N PHE A 164 -9.56 10.37 16.38
CA PHE A 164 -8.62 9.88 17.39
C PHE A 164 -7.61 8.91 16.79
N TRP A 165 -8.08 7.89 16.06
CA TRP A 165 -7.23 6.89 15.42
C TRP A 165 -6.30 7.50 14.38
N LYS A 166 -6.78 8.48 13.60
CA LYS A 166 -5.96 9.27 12.68
C LYS A 166 -4.82 9.96 13.41
N ALA A 167 -5.14 10.65 14.51
CA ALA A 167 -4.16 11.41 15.27
C ALA A 167 -3.16 10.52 16.03
N VAL A 168 -3.62 9.50 16.77
CA VAL A 168 -2.75 8.66 17.63
C VAL A 168 -1.80 7.78 16.80
N MET A 169 -2.22 7.34 15.62
CA MET A 169 -1.38 6.58 14.70
C MET A 169 -0.43 7.48 13.90
N GLY A 170 -0.72 8.78 13.80
CA GLY A 170 -0.03 9.69 12.89
C GLY A 170 -0.37 9.40 11.43
N TYR A 171 -1.59 8.93 11.18
CA TYR A 171 -2.06 8.50 9.86
C TYR A 171 -2.80 9.61 9.11
N ALA A 172 -3.05 9.41 7.82
CA ALA A 172 -3.77 10.34 6.95
C ALA A 172 -4.97 9.67 6.26
N ASP A 173 -5.85 10.50 5.70
CA ASP A 173 -6.86 10.02 4.74
C ASP A 173 -6.15 9.61 3.44
N GLU A 174 -6.66 8.59 2.78
CA GLU A 174 -6.17 8.25 1.45
C GLU A 174 -6.74 9.21 0.39
N ALA A 175 -6.04 9.39 -0.73
CA ALA A 175 -6.41 10.38 -1.75
C ALA A 175 -7.84 10.15 -2.28
N GLY A 176 -8.68 11.18 -2.18
CA GLY A 176 -10.08 11.11 -2.59
C GLY A 176 -10.98 10.27 -1.68
N ALA A 177 -10.46 9.76 -0.54
CA ALA A 177 -11.13 8.82 0.36
C ALA A 177 -11.08 9.33 1.81
N SER A 178 -11.95 10.30 2.13
CA SER A 178 -12.05 10.94 3.45
C SER A 178 -13.38 10.68 4.16
N GLY A 179 -14.18 9.75 3.64
CA GLY A 179 -15.44 9.32 4.23
C GLY A 179 -15.25 8.49 5.50
N PRO A 180 -16.33 8.21 6.24
CA PRO A 180 -16.27 7.42 7.47
C PRO A 180 -15.81 5.97 7.20
N GLU A 181 -16.23 5.38 6.09
CA GLU A 181 -15.87 4.00 5.72
C GLU A 181 -14.49 3.89 5.04
N ASP A 182 -13.87 5.03 4.72
CA ASP A 182 -12.57 5.05 4.05
C ASP A 182 -11.42 4.81 5.04
N PRO A 183 -10.40 4.04 4.63
CA PRO A 183 -9.28 3.70 5.49
C PRO A 183 -8.43 4.94 5.83
N LEU A 184 -7.74 4.82 6.95
CA LEU A 184 -6.60 5.63 7.33
C LEU A 184 -5.33 4.89 6.92
N VAL A 185 -4.41 5.61 6.29
CA VAL A 185 -3.16 5.07 5.77
C VAL A 185 -1.96 5.72 6.43
N ASP A 186 -0.91 4.94 6.68
CA ASP A 186 0.39 5.48 7.04
C ASP A 186 0.92 6.33 5.88
N PRO A 187 1.19 7.65 6.07
CA PRO A 187 1.75 8.50 5.03
C PRO A 187 3.09 7.98 4.48
N LEU A 188 3.83 7.20 5.28
CA LEU A 188 5.09 6.56 4.89
C LEU A 188 4.92 5.13 4.37
N ARG A 189 3.69 4.59 4.39
CA ARG A 189 3.34 3.25 3.89
C ARG A 189 4.13 2.10 4.54
N HIS A 190 4.62 2.29 5.77
CA HIS A 190 5.29 1.25 6.54
C HIS A 190 4.30 0.39 7.33
N GLY A 191 3.29 1.05 7.93
CA GLY A 191 2.26 0.40 8.73
C GLY A 191 1.07 -0.11 7.93
N PRO A 192 0.29 -1.05 8.48
CA PRO A 192 -0.98 -1.49 7.89
C PRO A 192 -1.99 -0.35 7.87
N ALA A 193 -2.91 -0.36 6.90
CA ALA A 193 -4.06 0.54 6.90
C ALA A 193 -5.01 0.21 8.07
N ILE A 194 -5.71 1.21 8.57
CA ILE A 194 -6.77 1.05 9.57
C ILE A 194 -8.10 1.45 8.94
N TRP A 195 -9.11 0.62 9.04
CA TRP A 195 -10.46 0.93 8.59
C TRP A 195 -11.48 0.65 9.69
N PHE A 196 -12.68 1.20 9.55
CA PHE A 196 -13.72 1.14 10.57
C PHE A 196 -14.88 0.29 10.09
N GLN A 197 -15.21 -0.74 10.85
CA GLN A 197 -16.35 -1.59 10.58
C GLN A 197 -17.55 -1.06 11.35
N GLN A 198 -18.58 -0.59 10.63
CA GLN A 198 -19.82 -0.14 11.24
C GLN A 198 -20.51 -1.30 11.97
N MET A 199 -20.87 -1.07 13.22
CA MET A 199 -21.59 -2.02 14.07
C MET A 199 -22.97 -1.48 14.46
N ASP A 200 -23.94 -2.39 14.61
CA ASP A 200 -25.29 -2.06 15.08
C ASP A 200 -25.44 -2.19 16.61
N ALA A 201 -24.53 -2.92 17.25
CA ALA A 201 -24.54 -3.17 18.68
C ALA A 201 -23.10 -3.32 19.22
N PRO A 202 -22.84 -2.87 20.47
CA PRO A 202 -21.51 -2.88 21.04
C PRO A 202 -21.02 -4.31 21.31
N ARG A 203 -19.71 -4.52 21.20
CA ARG A 203 -19.04 -5.71 21.76
C ARG A 203 -18.90 -5.49 23.28
N PRO A 204 -19.52 -6.32 24.14
CA PRO A 204 -19.63 -6.01 25.57
C PRO A 204 -18.33 -6.19 26.37
N GLN A 205 -17.30 -6.80 25.78
CA GLN A 205 -15.99 -6.96 26.41
C GLN A 205 -15.04 -5.89 25.90
N ARG A 206 -14.13 -5.43 26.77
CA ARG A 206 -13.02 -4.57 26.39
C ARG A 206 -12.23 -5.20 25.22
N ASN A 207 -11.74 -4.35 24.32
CA ASN A 207 -10.82 -4.78 23.28
C ASN A 207 -9.61 -5.50 23.91
N ARG A 208 -9.29 -6.69 23.39
CA ARG A 208 -8.18 -7.54 23.85
C ARG A 208 -6.94 -7.40 22.98
N ILE A 209 -7.00 -6.55 21.97
CA ILE A 209 -5.86 -6.11 21.15
C ILE A 209 -5.41 -4.76 21.68
N HIS A 210 -4.10 -4.54 21.71
CA HIS A 210 -3.49 -3.30 22.13
C HIS A 210 -2.60 -2.76 21.02
N PHE A 211 -2.69 -1.46 20.77
CA PHE A 211 -1.82 -0.75 19.84
C PHE A 211 -0.77 0.01 20.62
N ASP A 212 0.49 -0.39 20.49
CA ASP A 212 1.64 0.30 21.08
C ASP A 212 2.36 1.13 20.02
N ILE A 213 2.04 2.42 19.96
CA ILE A 213 2.65 3.37 19.03
C ILE A 213 3.94 3.89 19.68
N SER A 214 5.05 3.22 19.35
CA SER A 214 6.38 3.59 19.85
C SER A 214 6.94 4.75 19.05
N VAL A 215 7.14 5.88 19.72
CA VAL A 215 7.67 7.11 19.11
C VAL A 215 8.94 7.58 19.80
N PRO A 216 9.77 8.41 19.14
CA PRO A 216 10.80 9.16 19.83
C PRO A 216 10.23 9.89 21.06
N HIS A 217 11.00 9.93 22.16
CA HIS A 217 10.55 10.51 23.42
C HIS A 217 10.07 11.97 23.32
N ASP A 218 10.64 12.74 22.38
CA ASP A 218 10.31 14.13 22.06
C ASP A 218 9.10 14.28 21.13
N GLU A 219 8.69 13.20 20.43
CA GLU A 219 7.44 13.13 19.66
C GLU A 219 6.24 12.75 20.54
N ALA A 220 6.44 11.98 21.62
CA ALA A 220 5.35 11.50 22.47
C ALA A 220 4.39 12.62 22.96
N PRO A 221 4.87 13.78 23.48
CA PRO A 221 3.98 14.86 23.88
C PRO A 221 3.14 15.43 22.73
N HIS A 222 3.71 15.51 21.52
CA HIS A 222 3.00 15.97 20.33
C HIS A 222 1.90 14.98 19.93
N ARG A 223 2.22 13.68 19.96
CA ARG A 223 1.27 12.62 19.63
C ARG A 223 0.08 12.58 20.59
N ILE A 224 0.37 12.60 21.89
CA ILE A 224 -0.65 12.61 22.95
C ILE A 224 -1.55 13.82 22.80
N ARG A 225 -0.97 15.02 22.64
CA ARG A 225 -1.75 16.25 22.45
C ARG A 225 -2.66 16.19 21.24
N ALA A 226 -2.16 15.73 20.09
CA ALA A 226 -2.96 15.60 18.88
C ALA A 226 -4.13 14.63 19.06
N ALA A 227 -3.91 13.49 19.74
CA ALA A 227 -4.96 12.51 20.03
C ALA A 227 -6.04 13.08 20.98
N LEU A 228 -5.65 13.87 21.99
CA LEU A 228 -6.59 14.55 22.89
C LEU A 228 -7.39 15.65 22.16
N GLU A 229 -6.72 16.46 21.32
CA GLU A 229 -7.36 17.48 20.47
C GLU A 229 -8.37 16.85 19.49
N ALA A 230 -8.12 15.61 19.06
CA ALA A 230 -9.02 14.83 18.20
C ALA A 230 -10.17 14.12 18.95
N GLY A 231 -10.40 14.46 20.23
CA GLY A 231 -11.50 13.93 21.04
C GLY A 231 -11.16 12.66 21.83
N GLY A 232 -9.89 12.25 21.84
CA GLY A 232 -9.41 11.18 22.71
C GLY A 232 -9.39 11.56 24.18
N VAL A 233 -9.32 10.55 25.04
CA VAL A 233 -9.22 10.70 26.49
C VAL A 233 -7.94 10.03 26.98
N LEU A 234 -7.18 10.70 27.85
CA LEU A 234 -6.09 10.08 28.60
C LEU A 234 -6.69 9.23 29.71
N LEU A 235 -6.54 7.90 29.63
CA LEU A 235 -7.01 6.97 30.64
C LEU A 235 -6.01 6.76 31.76
N SER A 236 -4.71 6.72 31.43
CA SER A 236 -3.64 6.55 32.43
C SER A 236 -2.30 7.09 31.94
N ASP A 237 -1.61 7.79 32.83
CA ASP A 237 -0.21 8.21 32.71
C ASP A 237 0.66 7.64 33.84
N GLU A 238 0.16 6.64 34.58
CA GLU A 238 0.83 6.04 35.74
C GLU A 238 2.23 5.51 35.40
N HIS A 239 2.42 5.07 34.15
CA HIS A 239 3.66 4.51 33.65
C HIS A 239 4.45 5.48 32.76
N ALA A 240 4.12 6.76 32.78
CA ALA A 240 4.91 7.78 32.09
C ALA A 240 6.33 7.88 32.72
N PRO A 241 7.40 8.07 31.92
CA PRO A 241 7.39 8.33 30.48
C PRO A 241 7.43 7.07 29.59
N SER A 242 7.34 5.87 30.17
CA SER A 242 7.42 4.62 29.42
C SER A 242 6.23 4.45 28.48
N PHE A 243 5.02 4.74 28.93
CA PHE A 243 3.82 4.83 28.09
C PHE A 243 2.66 5.60 28.73
N TRP A 244 1.73 6.04 27.88
CA TRP A 244 0.45 6.65 28.24
C TRP A 244 -0.67 5.88 27.56
N VAL A 245 -1.72 5.56 28.29
CA VAL A 245 -2.92 4.89 27.77
C VAL A 245 -3.95 5.96 27.39
N LEU A 246 -4.35 5.98 26.12
CA LEU A 246 -5.42 6.81 25.62
C LEU A 246 -6.57 5.95 25.10
N ALA A 247 -7.75 6.54 24.97
CA ALA A 247 -8.90 5.90 24.34
C ALA A 247 -9.67 6.84 23.40
N ASP A 248 -10.32 6.24 22.40
CA ASP A 248 -11.30 6.91 21.57
C ASP A 248 -12.63 7.16 22.32
N ALA A 249 -13.60 7.76 21.62
CA ALA A 249 -14.92 8.08 22.18
C ALA A 249 -15.77 6.84 22.57
N GLU A 250 -15.39 5.64 22.14
CA GLU A 250 -16.05 4.37 22.46
C GLU A 250 -15.27 3.54 23.48
N GLY A 251 -14.11 4.02 23.92
CA GLY A 251 -13.26 3.33 24.89
C GLY A 251 -12.29 2.33 24.28
N ASN A 252 -12.07 2.32 22.95
CA ASN A 252 -10.99 1.52 22.37
C ASN A 252 -9.65 2.17 22.70
N GLU A 253 -8.73 1.36 23.23
CA GLU A 253 -7.49 1.86 23.81
C GLU A 253 -6.30 1.74 22.86
N ALA A 254 -5.42 2.75 22.92
CA ALA A 254 -4.11 2.75 22.28
C ALA A 254 -3.09 3.41 23.20
N CYS A 255 -1.83 2.95 23.16
CA CYS A 255 -0.74 3.55 23.90
C CYS A 255 0.20 4.34 23.00
N VAL A 256 0.61 5.51 23.49
CA VAL A 256 1.83 6.17 23.01
C VAL A 256 2.96 5.71 23.93
N THR A 257 4.01 5.14 23.37
CA THR A 257 5.11 4.54 24.14
C THR A 257 6.46 5.15 23.76
N THR A 258 7.38 5.16 24.72
CA THR A 258 8.78 5.57 24.48
C THR A 258 9.72 4.53 25.08
N TRP A 259 11.01 4.66 24.77
CA TRP A 259 12.06 3.83 25.37
C TRP A 259 12.36 4.18 26.84
N GLN A 260 11.94 5.36 27.31
CA GLN A 260 12.32 5.87 28.63
C GLN A 260 11.69 5.05 29.75
N GLY A 261 12.35 4.93 30.90
CA GLY A 261 11.79 4.29 32.10
C GLY A 261 11.51 2.79 31.95
N ARG A 262 12.30 2.08 31.13
CA ARG A 262 12.15 0.64 30.82
C ARG A 262 13.34 -0.23 31.22
N ASP A 263 14.37 0.36 31.83
CA ASP A 263 15.52 -0.35 32.41
C ASP A 263 15.21 -0.89 33.81
#